data_AF-A0AAN4NS05-F1
#
_entry.id   AF-A0AAN4NS05-F1
#
_cell.length_a   1.000
_cell.length_b   1.000
_cell.length_c   1.000
_cell.angle_alpha   90.00
_cell.angle_beta   90.00
_cell.angle_gamma   90.00
#
_symmetry.space_group_name_H-M   'P 1'
#
loop_
_entity.id
_entity.type
_entity.pdbx_description
1 polymer ?
#
loop_
_entity_poly.entity_id
_entity_poly.type
_entity_poly.pdbx_seq_one_letter_code
_entity_poly.pdbx_strand_id
1 'polypeptide(L)'
;MSLREVTAWAQLHDVATLSDVALLKRLRNAADWFGILAAQTLAVRAAVTGCTSGKRLRLVDGTAISAPGGGSAEWRLHMGYDPHTCQFTDFELTDSRDAERLDRFAQTADEIRIADRGFGSRPECIRSLAFGEADYIVRVHWRGLRWLTAEGMRFDMMGFLRGLDCGKNGETTVMIGNSGNKKAGAPFPARLIAVSLPPEKALISKTRLLSENRRKGRVVQAETLEAAGHVLLLTSLPEDEYSAEQVADCYRLRWQIELAFKRLKSLLHLDALRAKEPELAKAWIFANLLAAFLIDDIIQPSLDFPPRSAGSEKKN
;
A
#
# COMPACT_ATOMS: atom_id res chain seq x y z
N MET A 1 27.98 18.43 -6.44
CA MET A 1 28.07 19.16 -7.71
C MET A 1 26.86 20.05 -7.87
N SER A 2 27.04 21.30 -8.31
CA SER A 2 25.96 22.19 -8.74
C SER A 2 25.34 21.71 -10.06
N LEU A 3 24.13 22.17 -10.40
CA LEU A 3 23.48 21.81 -11.67
C LEU A 3 24.35 22.16 -12.89
N ARG A 4 25.10 23.27 -12.82
CA ARG A 4 26.03 23.70 -13.87
C ARG A 4 27.24 22.78 -14.00
N GLU A 5 27.78 22.34 -12.87
CA GLU A 5 28.88 21.36 -12.84
C GLU A 5 28.44 20.01 -13.41
N VAL A 6 27.21 19.56 -13.10
CA VAL A 6 26.67 18.30 -13.65
C VAL A 6 26.45 18.39 -15.15
N THR A 7 25.90 19.49 -15.67
CA THR A 7 25.73 19.66 -17.12
C THR A 7 27.06 19.77 -17.86
N ALA A 8 28.03 20.48 -17.27
CA ALA A 8 29.37 20.59 -17.85
C ALA A 8 30.08 19.23 -17.87
N TRP A 9 29.98 18.46 -16.78
CA TRP A 9 30.51 17.11 -16.69
C TRP A 9 29.86 16.18 -17.72
N ALA A 10 28.53 16.20 -17.83
CA ALA A 10 27.78 15.36 -18.77
C ALA A 10 28.12 15.65 -20.23
N GLN A 11 28.38 16.92 -20.55
CA GLN A 11 28.81 17.33 -21.89
C GLN A 11 30.26 16.94 -22.18
N LEU A 12 31.15 17.02 -21.19
CA LEU A 12 32.55 16.60 -21.30
C LEU A 12 32.71 15.10 -21.54
N HIS A 13 31.73 14.30 -21.12
CA HIS A 13 31.72 12.84 -21.22
C HIS A 13 30.74 12.32 -22.30
N ASP A 14 30.22 13.20 -23.17
CA ASP A 14 29.24 12.87 -24.22
C ASP A 14 27.99 12.12 -23.71
N VAL A 15 27.63 12.31 -22.44
CA VAL A 15 26.43 11.69 -21.84
C VAL A 15 25.17 12.43 -22.29
N ALA A 16 25.20 13.77 -22.26
CA ALA A 16 24.10 14.61 -22.74
C ALA A 16 24.49 16.09 -22.85
N THR A 17 23.88 16.81 -23.80
CA THR A 17 24.04 18.27 -23.96
C THR A 17 22.74 18.98 -23.57
N LEU A 18 22.73 19.67 -22.42
CA LEU A 18 21.57 20.40 -21.92
C LEU A 18 21.97 21.52 -20.95
N SER A 19 21.11 22.54 -20.80
CA SER A 19 21.31 23.61 -19.82
C SER A 19 20.96 23.18 -18.38
N ASP A 20 21.48 23.92 -17.41
CA ASP A 20 21.19 23.74 -15.97
C ASP A 20 19.69 23.83 -15.67
N VAL A 21 18.96 24.76 -16.32
CA VAL A 21 17.50 24.89 -16.21
C VAL A 21 16.77 23.68 -16.81
N ALA A 22 17.24 23.14 -17.95
CA ALA A 22 16.67 21.94 -18.56
C ALA A 22 16.89 20.71 -17.68
N LEU A 23 18.08 20.59 -17.06
CA LEU A 23 18.40 19.53 -16.10
C LEU A 23 17.49 19.62 -14.87
N LEU A 24 17.30 20.82 -14.31
CA LEU A 24 16.42 21.05 -13.17
C LEU A 24 14.97 20.62 -13.45
N LYS A 25 14.43 20.98 -14.62
CA LYS A 25 13.08 20.58 -15.02
C LYS A 25 12.95 19.06 -15.15
N ARG A 26 13.94 18.39 -15.75
CA ARG A 26 13.98 16.93 -15.85
C ARG A 26 14.08 16.26 -14.49
N LEU A 27 14.93 16.76 -13.59
CA LEU A 27 15.05 16.25 -12.22
C LEU A 27 13.75 16.38 -11.43
N ARG A 28 13.06 17.53 -11.56
CA ARG A 28 11.74 17.72 -10.94
C ARG A 28 10.71 16.72 -11.48
N ASN A 29 10.70 16.48 -12.79
CA ASN A 29 9.80 15.51 -13.42
C ASN A 29 10.19 14.06 -13.11
N ALA A 30 11.44 13.79 -12.72
CA ALA A 30 11.94 12.47 -12.35
C ALA A 30 11.80 12.15 -10.86
N ALA A 31 11.26 13.05 -10.03
CA ALA A 31 11.16 12.84 -8.58
C ALA A 31 10.39 11.57 -8.21
N ASP A 32 9.26 11.31 -8.87
CA ASP A 32 8.49 10.08 -8.67
C ASP A 32 9.28 8.84 -9.10
N TRP A 33 10.04 8.93 -10.20
CA TRP A 33 10.90 7.84 -10.68
C TRP A 33 12.06 7.54 -9.71
N PHE A 34 12.72 8.54 -9.15
CA PHE A 34 13.68 8.33 -8.07
C PHE A 34 13.03 7.75 -6.82
N GLY A 35 11.79 8.18 -6.53
CA GLY A 35 10.95 7.58 -5.50
C GLY A 35 10.80 6.07 -5.72
N ILE A 36 10.50 5.64 -6.95
CA ILE A 36 10.39 4.23 -7.37
C ILE A 36 11.71 3.49 -7.19
N LEU A 37 12.84 4.03 -7.67
CA LEU A 37 14.15 3.37 -7.54
C LEU A 37 14.57 3.18 -6.07
N ALA A 38 14.32 4.19 -5.24
CA ALA A 38 14.57 4.10 -3.80
C ALA A 38 13.65 3.05 -3.14
N ALA A 39 12.39 3.03 -3.56
CA ALA A 39 11.40 2.04 -3.18
C ALA A 39 11.79 0.61 -3.56
N GLN A 40 12.27 0.39 -4.78
CA GLN A 40 12.78 -0.88 -5.30
C GLN A 40 13.99 -1.35 -4.49
N THR A 41 14.95 -0.46 -4.31
CA THR A 41 16.15 -0.73 -3.50
C THR A 41 15.76 -1.10 -2.07
N LEU A 42 14.75 -0.44 -1.50
CA LEU A 42 14.22 -0.75 -0.18
C LEU A 42 13.49 -2.10 -0.17
N ALA A 43 12.68 -2.42 -1.17
CA ALA A 43 11.95 -3.69 -1.26
C ALA A 43 12.90 -4.89 -1.42
N VAL A 44 13.96 -4.75 -2.22
CA VAL A 44 15.04 -5.75 -2.31
C VAL A 44 15.75 -5.90 -0.97
N ARG A 45 16.08 -4.80 -0.29
CA ARG A 45 16.64 -4.85 1.06
C ARG A 45 15.68 -5.47 2.08
N ALA A 46 14.38 -5.19 1.97
CA ALA A 46 13.32 -5.69 2.83
C ALA A 46 13.19 -7.23 2.71
N ALA A 47 13.17 -7.73 1.48
CA ALA A 47 13.22 -9.15 1.17
C ALA A 47 14.51 -9.81 1.71
N VAL A 48 15.65 -9.09 1.67
CA VAL A 48 16.92 -9.54 2.26
C VAL A 48 16.91 -9.48 3.80
N THR A 49 16.16 -8.55 4.41
CA THR A 49 16.01 -8.45 5.88
C THR A 49 15.00 -9.44 6.46
N GLY A 50 14.52 -10.42 5.69
CA GLY A 50 13.69 -11.51 6.22
C GLY A 50 12.32 -11.06 6.73
N CYS A 51 11.83 -9.88 6.37
CA CYS A 51 10.52 -9.41 6.82
C CYS A 51 9.35 -10.19 6.19
N THR A 52 9.61 -10.94 5.11
CA THR A 52 8.60 -11.73 4.40
C THR A 52 8.70 -13.24 4.65
N SER A 53 9.73 -13.73 5.34
CA SER A 53 10.04 -15.17 5.55
C SER A 53 9.87 -16.06 4.31
N GLY A 54 10.08 -15.51 3.11
CA GLY A 54 9.94 -16.22 1.83
C GLY A 54 8.57 -16.10 1.15
N LYS A 55 7.55 -15.53 1.81
CA LYS A 55 6.25 -15.24 1.19
C LYS A 55 6.32 -14.02 0.28
N ARG A 56 5.53 -14.04 -0.79
CA ARG A 56 5.36 -12.94 -1.74
C ARG A 56 4.47 -11.85 -1.13
N LEU A 57 4.82 -10.58 -1.31
CA LEU A 57 3.93 -9.49 -0.94
C LEU A 57 2.98 -9.16 -2.10
N ARG A 58 1.69 -9.02 -1.80
CA ARG A 58 0.69 -8.50 -2.75
C ARG A 58 -0.01 -7.30 -2.14
N LEU A 59 0.34 -6.11 -2.63
CA LEU A 59 -0.38 -4.89 -2.26
C LEU A 59 -1.70 -4.85 -3.03
N VAL A 60 -2.79 -4.52 -2.36
CA VAL A 60 -4.12 -4.42 -2.97
C VAL A 60 -4.67 -3.03 -2.74
N ASP A 61 -5.03 -2.36 -3.83
CA ASP A 61 -5.64 -1.03 -3.79
C ASP A 61 -6.46 -0.77 -5.07
N GLY A 62 -7.30 0.26 -5.02
CA GLY A 62 -8.12 0.70 -6.14
C GLY A 62 -7.81 2.14 -6.56
N THR A 63 -8.02 2.45 -7.83
CA THR A 63 -7.95 3.83 -8.31
C THR A 63 -9.14 4.18 -9.18
N ALA A 64 -9.69 5.37 -8.94
CA ALA A 64 -10.77 5.92 -9.76
C ALA A 64 -10.21 6.51 -11.07
N ILE A 65 -10.93 6.26 -12.16
CA ILE A 65 -10.68 6.80 -13.49
C ILE A 65 -11.96 7.49 -13.96
N SER A 66 -11.85 8.78 -14.25
CA SER A 66 -12.98 9.61 -14.64
C SER A 66 -12.59 10.56 -15.77
N ALA A 67 -13.52 10.87 -16.65
CA ALA A 67 -13.27 11.87 -17.69
C ALA A 67 -13.10 13.29 -17.08
N PRO A 68 -12.18 14.12 -17.62
CA PRO A 68 -12.08 15.53 -17.23
C PRO A 68 -13.42 16.24 -17.43
N GLY A 69 -13.91 16.93 -16.40
CA GLY A 69 -15.18 17.68 -16.46
C GLY A 69 -16.42 16.96 -15.92
N GLY A 70 -16.27 15.78 -15.30
CA GLY A 70 -17.28 15.22 -14.37
C GLY A 70 -18.58 14.69 -14.97
N GLY A 71 -18.61 14.37 -16.28
CA GLY A 71 -19.86 14.06 -16.99
C GLY A 71 -20.11 12.60 -17.39
N SER A 72 -19.18 11.67 -17.21
CA SER A 72 -19.38 10.27 -17.64
C SER A 72 -18.66 9.26 -16.73
N ALA A 73 -19.27 8.07 -16.62
CA ALA A 73 -18.86 6.86 -15.89
C ALA A 73 -17.56 6.97 -15.07
N GLU A 74 -17.70 6.98 -13.75
CA GLU A 74 -16.59 6.78 -12.82
C GLU A 74 -16.24 5.29 -12.82
N TRP A 75 -15.15 4.95 -13.48
CA TRP A 75 -14.60 3.60 -13.46
C TRP A 75 -13.71 3.43 -12.24
N ARG A 76 -13.67 2.20 -11.72
CA ARG A 76 -12.74 1.82 -10.65
C ARG A 76 -11.87 0.67 -11.13
N LEU A 77 -10.57 0.91 -11.13
CA LEU A 77 -9.56 -0.08 -11.45
C LEU A 77 -9.00 -0.63 -10.13
N HIS A 78 -9.29 -1.89 -9.84
CA HIS A 78 -8.74 -2.62 -8.70
C HIS A 78 -7.48 -3.33 -9.17
N MET A 79 -6.39 -3.27 -8.41
CA MET A 79 -5.13 -3.91 -8.82
C MET A 79 -4.42 -4.60 -7.65
N GLY A 80 -3.77 -5.71 -7.98
CA GLY A 80 -2.71 -6.31 -7.18
C GLY A 80 -1.35 -5.82 -7.66
N TYR A 81 -0.43 -5.53 -6.74
CA TYR A 81 0.93 -5.09 -7.07
C TYR A 81 1.96 -5.80 -6.20
N ASP A 82 2.99 -6.35 -6.85
CA ASP A 82 4.13 -6.97 -6.18
C ASP A 82 5.26 -5.94 -6.05
N PRO A 83 5.61 -5.50 -4.82
CA PRO A 83 6.67 -4.54 -4.61
C PRO A 83 8.08 -5.11 -4.84
N HIS A 84 8.24 -6.44 -4.86
CA HIS A 84 9.52 -7.08 -5.14
C HIS A 84 9.86 -7.00 -6.63
N THR A 85 8.94 -7.40 -7.50
CA THR A 85 9.12 -7.31 -8.96
C THR A 85 8.74 -5.94 -9.51
N CYS A 86 8.04 -5.12 -8.73
CA CYS A 86 7.47 -3.85 -9.18
C CYS A 86 6.52 -3.98 -10.38
N GLN A 87 5.73 -5.05 -10.38
CA GLN A 87 4.75 -5.33 -11.41
C GLN A 87 3.34 -5.41 -10.82
N PHE A 88 2.35 -5.05 -11.65
CA PHE A 88 0.97 -5.40 -11.36
C PHE A 88 0.74 -6.89 -11.61
N THR A 89 0.05 -7.54 -10.68
CA THR A 89 -0.16 -8.99 -10.70
C THR A 89 -1.58 -9.38 -11.09
N ASP A 90 -2.55 -8.54 -10.73
CA ASP A 90 -3.95 -8.69 -11.13
C ASP A 90 -4.54 -7.32 -11.45
N PHE A 91 -5.58 -7.31 -12.28
CA PHE A 91 -6.42 -6.14 -12.45
C PHE A 91 -7.87 -6.55 -12.66
N GLU A 92 -8.79 -5.70 -12.19
CA GLU A 92 -10.21 -5.79 -12.52
C GLU A 92 -10.76 -4.38 -12.69
N LEU A 93 -11.51 -4.15 -13.76
CA LEU A 93 -12.17 -2.88 -14.04
C LEU A 93 -13.66 -3.00 -13.74
N THR A 94 -14.15 -2.20 -12.81
CA THR A 94 -15.57 -2.14 -12.43
C THR A 94 -16.14 -0.73 -12.57
N ASP A 95 -17.45 -0.60 -12.38
CA ASP A 95 -18.08 0.71 -12.23
C ASP A 95 -17.88 1.25 -10.79
N SER A 96 -18.45 2.41 -10.49
CA SER A 96 -18.34 3.05 -9.18
C SER A 96 -19.18 2.42 -8.07
N ARG A 97 -20.13 1.52 -8.41
CA ARG A 97 -21.00 0.82 -7.45
C ARG A 97 -20.28 -0.36 -6.82
N ASP A 98 -19.34 -0.95 -7.55
CA ASP A 98 -18.53 -2.04 -7.07
C ASP A 98 -17.53 -1.57 -6.02
N ALA A 99 -17.63 -2.23 -4.88
CA ALA A 99 -16.88 -1.89 -3.72
C ALA A 99 -15.48 -2.56 -3.77
N GLU A 100 -14.46 -1.86 -3.31
CA GLU A 100 -13.09 -2.42 -3.15
C GLU A 100 -13.12 -3.57 -2.14
N ARG A 101 -12.55 -4.73 -2.47
CA ARG A 101 -12.53 -5.91 -1.59
C ARG A 101 -11.13 -6.50 -1.53
N LEU A 102 -10.74 -6.96 -0.35
CA LEU A 102 -9.42 -7.55 -0.13
C LEU A 102 -9.32 -8.98 -0.69
N ASP A 103 -10.45 -9.66 -0.82
CA ASP A 103 -10.60 -11.02 -1.35
C ASP A 103 -11.03 -11.05 -2.82
N ARG A 104 -10.85 -9.93 -3.55
CA ARG A 104 -11.29 -9.80 -4.95
C ARG A 104 -10.53 -10.73 -5.91
N PHE A 105 -9.22 -10.89 -5.70
CA PHE A 105 -8.36 -11.74 -6.52
C PHE A 105 -8.15 -13.12 -5.89
N ALA A 106 -7.82 -14.11 -6.71
CA ALA A 106 -7.54 -15.48 -6.27
C ALA A 106 -6.39 -15.51 -5.25
N GLN A 107 -6.59 -16.25 -4.16
CA GLN A 107 -5.60 -16.39 -3.09
C GLN A 107 -4.53 -17.40 -3.48
N THR A 108 -3.31 -17.22 -2.96
CA THR A 108 -2.23 -18.21 -3.06
C THR A 108 -1.61 -18.42 -1.69
N ALA A 109 -1.23 -19.67 -1.36
CA ALA A 109 -0.71 -20.02 -0.04
C ALA A 109 0.59 -19.26 0.35
N ASP A 110 1.36 -18.85 -0.66
CA ASP A 110 2.68 -18.22 -0.47
C ASP A 110 2.61 -16.69 -0.55
N GLU A 111 1.47 -16.05 -0.27
CA GLU A 111 1.33 -14.60 -0.34
C GLU A 111 0.84 -13.93 0.96
N ILE A 112 1.29 -12.69 1.17
CA ILE A 112 0.81 -11.77 2.21
C ILE A 112 0.15 -10.58 1.52
N ARG A 113 -1.16 -10.44 1.71
CA ARG A 113 -1.96 -9.32 1.18
C ARG A 113 -1.89 -8.10 2.08
N ILE A 114 -1.49 -6.96 1.51
CA ILE A 114 -1.38 -5.71 2.27
C ILE A 114 -2.35 -4.67 1.73
N ALA A 115 -3.18 -4.09 2.60
CA ALA A 115 -4.17 -3.10 2.19
C ALA A 115 -4.41 -1.99 3.23
N ASP A 116 -4.88 -0.83 2.74
CA ASP A 116 -5.11 0.34 3.60
C ASP A 116 -6.43 0.22 4.41
N ARG A 117 -6.64 1.21 5.26
CA ARG A 117 -7.77 1.36 6.18
C ARG A 117 -9.15 1.22 5.53
N GLY A 118 -9.30 1.56 4.24
CA GLY A 118 -10.58 1.38 3.52
C GLY A 118 -11.06 -0.07 3.57
N PHE A 119 -10.14 -1.02 3.42
CA PHE A 119 -10.39 -2.46 3.45
C PHE A 119 -10.62 -2.99 4.87
N GLY A 120 -9.97 -2.39 5.87
CA GLY A 120 -10.08 -2.77 7.29
C GLY A 120 -11.40 -2.45 7.98
N SER A 121 -12.44 -2.09 7.23
CA SER A 121 -13.80 -1.86 7.72
C SER A 121 -14.78 -2.99 7.36
N ARG A 122 -14.29 -4.04 6.69
CA ARG A 122 -15.08 -5.12 6.10
C ARG A 122 -14.72 -6.48 6.71
N PRO A 123 -15.36 -6.87 7.82
CA PRO A 123 -15.01 -8.11 8.52
C PRO A 123 -15.17 -9.35 7.64
N GLU A 124 -16.09 -9.34 6.67
CA GLU A 124 -16.30 -10.45 5.74
C GLU A 124 -15.11 -10.70 4.80
N CYS A 125 -14.50 -9.63 4.26
CA CYS A 125 -13.32 -9.75 3.39
C CYS A 125 -12.10 -10.24 4.19
N ILE A 126 -11.94 -9.76 5.42
CA ILE A 126 -10.87 -10.19 6.32
C ILE A 126 -11.07 -11.66 6.71
N ARG A 127 -12.31 -12.06 7.02
CA ARG A 127 -12.68 -13.45 7.35
C ARG A 127 -12.39 -14.40 6.19
N SER A 128 -12.65 -13.98 4.95
CA SER A 128 -12.36 -14.75 3.74
C SER A 128 -10.88 -15.11 3.60
N LEU A 129 -9.99 -14.24 4.08
CA LEU A 129 -8.54 -14.47 4.10
C LEU A 129 -8.10 -15.25 5.34
N ALA A 130 -8.67 -14.94 6.51
CA ALA A 130 -8.38 -15.67 7.74
C ALA A 130 -8.68 -17.17 7.68
N PHE A 131 -9.65 -17.57 6.84
CA PHE A 131 -9.98 -18.98 6.55
C PHE A 131 -9.57 -19.41 5.15
N GLY A 132 -8.84 -18.56 4.43
CA GLY A 132 -8.36 -18.81 3.08
C GLY A 132 -6.94 -19.36 3.08
N GLU A 133 -6.27 -19.19 1.93
CA GLU A 133 -4.89 -19.65 1.75
C GLU A 133 -3.87 -18.53 1.97
N ALA A 134 -4.25 -17.27 1.73
CA ALA A 134 -3.35 -16.14 1.80
C ALA A 134 -3.35 -15.48 3.18
N ASP A 135 -2.17 -15.05 3.63
CA ASP A 135 -2.04 -14.20 4.80
C ASP A 135 -2.41 -12.75 4.49
N TYR A 136 -2.69 -11.95 5.52
CA TYR A 136 -3.01 -10.54 5.34
C TYR A 136 -2.37 -9.63 6.38
N ILE A 137 -2.13 -8.38 5.99
CA ILE A 137 -1.83 -7.24 6.86
C ILE A 137 -2.73 -6.09 6.40
N VAL A 138 -3.75 -5.76 7.18
CA VAL A 138 -4.69 -4.69 6.85
C VAL A 138 -4.71 -3.63 7.94
N ARG A 139 -4.62 -2.35 7.55
CA ARG A 139 -4.80 -1.28 8.52
C ARG A 139 -6.27 -1.19 8.91
N VAL A 140 -6.52 -0.95 10.19
CA VAL A 140 -7.87 -0.89 10.73
C VAL A 140 -8.10 0.42 11.47
N HIS A 141 -9.36 0.83 11.55
CA HIS A 141 -9.76 1.90 12.45
C HIS A 141 -10.19 1.30 13.79
N TRP A 142 -9.92 1.98 14.89
CA TRP A 142 -10.30 1.50 16.23
C TRP A 142 -11.82 1.30 16.42
N ARG A 143 -12.66 1.93 15.59
CA ARG A 143 -14.13 1.69 15.52
C ARG A 143 -14.58 0.93 14.28
N GLY A 144 -13.65 0.50 13.44
CA GLY A 144 -13.96 -0.08 12.13
C GLY A 144 -14.57 -1.47 12.22
N LEU A 145 -14.26 -2.21 13.29
CA LEU A 145 -14.70 -3.59 13.52
C LEU A 145 -15.30 -3.73 14.92
N ARG A 146 -16.00 -4.84 15.14
CA ARG A 146 -16.47 -5.23 16.47
C ARG A 146 -15.38 -6.05 17.17
N TRP A 147 -14.60 -5.38 18.01
CA TRP A 147 -13.50 -5.98 18.77
C TRP A 147 -14.01 -6.75 19.98
N LEU A 148 -13.64 -8.02 20.08
CA LEU A 148 -13.99 -8.90 21.17
C LEU A 148 -12.74 -9.53 21.81
N THR A 149 -12.81 -9.89 23.09
CA THR A 149 -11.83 -10.74 23.77
C THR A 149 -12.05 -12.20 23.38
N ALA A 150 -11.15 -13.10 23.80
CA ALA A 150 -11.31 -14.54 23.59
C ALA A 150 -12.61 -15.09 24.21
N GLU A 151 -13.06 -14.48 25.32
CA GLU A 151 -14.30 -14.80 26.03
C GLU A 151 -15.55 -14.17 25.37
N GLY A 152 -15.40 -13.44 24.27
CA GLY A 152 -16.50 -12.79 23.56
C GLY A 152 -16.98 -11.47 24.16
N MET A 153 -16.28 -10.93 25.16
CA MET A 153 -16.55 -9.62 25.75
C MET A 153 -16.01 -8.50 24.87
N ARG A 154 -16.51 -7.27 25.04
CA ARG A 154 -16.00 -6.12 24.26
C ARG A 154 -14.55 -5.82 24.64
N PHE A 155 -13.66 -5.81 23.66
CA PHE A 155 -12.24 -5.49 23.87
C PHE A 155 -12.05 -3.99 24.15
N ASP A 156 -11.32 -3.65 25.21
CA ASP A 156 -10.97 -2.28 25.56
C ASP A 156 -9.73 -1.80 24.79
N MET A 157 -10.00 -1.23 23.60
CA MET A 157 -8.95 -0.69 22.74
C MET A 157 -8.19 0.47 23.38
N MET A 158 -8.84 1.34 24.16
CA MET A 158 -8.14 2.49 24.74
C MET A 158 -7.27 2.06 25.92
N GLY A 159 -7.77 1.13 26.75
CA GLY A 159 -6.94 0.49 27.78
C GLY A 159 -5.69 -0.17 27.20
N PHE A 160 -5.85 -0.91 26.10
CA PHE A 160 -4.71 -1.50 25.37
C PHE A 160 -3.71 -0.43 24.90
N LEU A 161 -4.17 0.64 24.25
CA LEU A 161 -3.28 1.69 23.74
C LEU A 161 -2.57 2.49 24.84
N ARG A 162 -3.23 2.73 25.98
CA ARG A 162 -2.62 3.42 27.14
C ARG A 162 -1.57 2.58 27.84
N GLY A 163 -1.70 1.25 27.77
CA GLY A 163 -0.74 0.31 28.33
C GLY A 163 0.56 0.20 27.53
N LEU A 164 0.65 0.82 26.35
CA LEU A 164 1.85 0.77 25.52
C LEU A 164 2.88 1.81 25.97
N ASP A 165 4.13 1.36 26.14
CA ASP A 165 5.26 2.26 26.30
C ASP A 165 5.41 3.15 25.06
N CYS A 166 5.75 4.43 25.26
CA CYS A 166 5.97 5.35 24.17
C CYS A 166 7.06 4.84 23.20
N GLY A 167 6.69 4.64 21.94
CA GLY A 167 7.62 4.19 20.90
C GLY A 167 7.80 2.68 20.78
N LYS A 168 7.18 1.86 21.65
CA LYS A 168 7.11 0.41 21.43
C LYS A 168 5.83 0.04 20.68
N ASN A 169 5.92 -1.02 19.88
CA ASN A 169 4.75 -1.64 19.28
C ASN A 169 4.06 -2.49 20.34
N GLY A 170 2.73 -2.41 20.39
CA GLY A 170 1.90 -3.32 21.17
C GLY A 170 1.36 -4.42 20.29
N GLU A 171 1.19 -5.62 20.83
CA GLU A 171 0.49 -6.69 20.15
C GLU A 171 -0.42 -7.47 21.09
N THR A 172 -1.51 -8.00 20.53
CA THR A 172 -2.46 -8.84 21.25
C THR A 172 -3.30 -9.65 20.29
N THR A 173 -3.93 -10.71 20.77
CA THR A 173 -4.91 -11.48 20.01
C THR A 173 -6.32 -10.95 20.31
N VAL A 174 -7.08 -10.64 19.27
CA VAL A 174 -8.47 -10.19 19.37
C VAL A 174 -9.38 -11.11 18.58
N MET A 175 -10.65 -11.15 18.97
CA MET A 175 -11.71 -11.80 18.20
C MET A 175 -12.46 -10.74 17.39
N ILE A 176 -12.58 -10.95 16.08
CA ILE A 176 -13.35 -10.07 15.20
C ILE A 176 -14.80 -10.55 15.15
N GLY A 177 -15.68 -9.80 15.79
CA GLY A 177 -17.11 -10.05 15.77
C GLY A 177 -17.81 -9.43 14.56
N ASN A 178 -19.05 -9.85 14.34
CA ASN A 178 -19.86 -9.32 13.25
C ASN A 178 -20.56 -8.02 13.62
N SER A 179 -20.61 -7.08 12.66
CA SER A 179 -21.46 -5.91 12.73
C SER A 179 -22.90 -6.27 12.32
N GLY A 180 -23.65 -6.89 13.22
CA GLY A 180 -25.11 -6.97 13.19
C GLY A 180 -25.78 -7.78 12.07
N ASN A 181 -25.05 -8.28 11.07
CA ASN A 181 -25.64 -9.03 9.96
C ASN A 181 -25.69 -10.54 10.30
N LYS A 182 -26.89 -11.14 10.34
CA LYS A 182 -27.11 -12.55 10.73
C LYS A 182 -26.42 -13.58 9.82
N LYS A 183 -26.01 -13.19 8.60
CA LYS A 183 -25.27 -14.05 7.66
C LYS A 183 -23.75 -14.09 7.91
N ALA A 184 -23.23 -13.23 8.76
CA ALA A 184 -21.81 -13.23 9.04
C ALA A 184 -21.50 -14.38 10.02
N GLY A 185 -20.48 -15.19 9.70
CA GLY A 185 -20.15 -16.42 10.43
C GLY A 185 -19.61 -16.15 11.84
N ALA A 186 -19.26 -17.20 12.59
CA ALA A 186 -18.76 -17.05 13.96
C ALA A 186 -17.57 -16.07 14.05
N PRO A 187 -17.40 -15.35 15.19
CA PRO A 187 -16.22 -14.54 15.44
C PRO A 187 -14.93 -15.34 15.21
N PHE A 188 -13.92 -14.70 14.65
CA PHE A 188 -12.66 -15.36 14.31
C PHE A 188 -11.47 -14.63 14.93
N PRO A 189 -10.40 -15.36 15.30
CA PRO A 189 -9.21 -14.75 15.89
C PRO A 189 -8.42 -13.97 14.84
N ALA A 190 -7.79 -12.89 15.28
CA ALA A 190 -6.82 -12.14 14.50
C ALA A 190 -5.80 -11.47 15.43
N ARG A 191 -4.57 -11.31 14.95
CA ARG A 191 -3.52 -10.60 15.69
C ARG A 191 -3.63 -9.11 15.41
N LEU A 192 -3.74 -8.32 16.47
CA LEU A 192 -3.79 -6.86 16.43
C LEU A 192 -2.44 -6.30 16.85
N ILE A 193 -1.84 -5.49 15.98
CA ILE A 193 -0.59 -4.78 16.25
C ILE A 193 -0.88 -3.28 16.28
N ALA A 194 -0.47 -2.61 17.35
CA ALA A 194 -0.51 -1.16 17.49
C ALA A 194 0.91 -0.60 17.36
N VAL A 195 1.17 0.07 16.23
CA VAL A 195 2.44 0.73 15.97
C VAL A 195 2.38 2.15 16.51
N SER A 196 3.19 2.44 17.53
CA SER A 196 3.32 3.77 18.11
C SER A 196 4.00 4.73 17.13
N LEU A 197 3.35 5.85 16.82
CA LEU A 197 3.99 6.88 16.01
C LEU A 197 4.96 7.69 16.87
N PRO A 198 6.13 8.08 16.33
CA PRO A 198 6.98 9.08 16.98
C PRO A 198 6.19 10.34 17.33
N PRO A 199 6.51 11.04 18.43
CA PRO A 199 5.72 12.19 18.92
C PRO A 199 5.43 13.25 17.86
N GLU A 200 6.40 13.56 17.00
CA GLU A 200 6.25 14.50 15.89
C GLU A 200 5.21 14.03 14.86
N LYS A 201 5.29 12.75 14.44
CA LYS A 201 4.33 12.15 13.49
C LYS A 201 2.93 12.02 14.12
N ALA A 202 2.86 11.71 15.41
CA ALA A 202 1.61 11.66 16.16
C ALA A 202 0.94 13.04 16.20
N LEU A 203 1.71 14.12 16.42
CA LEU A 203 1.20 15.49 16.42
C LEU A 203 0.68 15.89 15.03
N ILE A 204 1.43 15.57 13.96
CA ILE A 204 0.99 15.80 12.57
C ILE A 204 -0.31 15.05 12.29
N SER A 205 -0.40 13.78 12.68
CA SER A 205 -1.59 12.93 12.52
C SER A 205 -2.81 13.54 13.22
N LYS A 206 -2.66 13.94 14.50
CA LYS A 206 -3.72 14.60 15.29
C LYS A 206 -4.15 15.93 14.66
N THR A 207 -3.20 16.75 14.22
CA THR A 207 -3.47 18.06 13.61
C THR A 207 -4.23 17.91 12.30
N ARG A 208 -3.80 16.96 11.45
CA ARG A 208 -4.49 16.63 10.20
C ARG A 208 -5.92 16.16 10.46
N LEU A 209 -6.11 15.24 11.40
CA LEU A 209 -7.42 14.73 11.81
C LEU A 209 -8.36 15.85 12.26
N LEU A 210 -7.88 16.78 13.10
CA LEU A 210 -8.67 17.94 13.54
C LEU A 210 -9.04 18.84 12.36
N SER A 211 -8.09 19.13 11.46
CA SER A 211 -8.32 19.98 10.29
C SER A 211 -9.35 19.39 9.33
N GLU A 212 -9.29 18.07 9.08
CA GLU A 212 -10.21 17.37 8.20
C GLU A 212 -11.63 17.30 8.78
N ASN A 213 -11.76 17.08 10.10
CA ASN A 213 -13.05 17.08 10.77
C ASN A 213 -13.66 18.47 10.85
N ARG A 214 -12.84 19.51 11.09
CA ARG A 214 -13.29 20.91 11.06
C ARG A 214 -13.85 21.28 9.68
N ARG A 215 -13.16 20.91 8.59
CA ARG A 215 -13.66 21.10 7.21
C ARG A 215 -14.99 20.40 6.95
N LYS A 216 -15.25 19.28 7.63
CA LYS A 216 -16.47 18.48 7.53
C LYS A 216 -17.54 18.87 8.57
N GLY A 217 -17.31 19.89 9.39
CA GLY A 217 -18.23 20.33 10.45
C GLY A 217 -18.44 19.30 11.58
N ARG A 218 -17.46 18.42 11.82
CA ARG A 218 -17.56 17.33 12.82
C ARG A 218 -16.68 17.60 14.03
N VAL A 219 -17.17 17.23 15.21
CA VAL A 219 -16.39 17.25 16.46
C VAL A 219 -15.66 15.92 16.62
N VAL A 220 -14.36 15.97 16.92
CA VAL A 220 -13.53 14.79 17.14
C VAL A 220 -13.64 14.36 18.60
N GLN A 221 -13.92 13.07 18.82
CA GLN A 221 -13.94 12.48 20.16
C GLN A 221 -12.51 12.30 20.69
N ALA A 222 -12.33 12.37 22.01
CA ALA A 222 -11.03 12.26 22.67
C ALA A 222 -10.31 10.94 22.32
N GLU A 223 -11.05 9.83 22.30
CA GLU A 223 -10.57 8.49 21.96
C GLU A 223 -10.07 8.42 20.51
N THR A 224 -10.67 9.20 19.61
CA THR A 224 -10.22 9.26 18.21
C THR A 224 -8.91 10.04 18.08
N LEU A 225 -8.69 11.07 18.90
CA LEU A 225 -7.41 11.77 18.97
C LEU A 225 -6.34 10.89 19.62
N GLU A 226 -6.69 10.13 20.64
CA GLU A 226 -5.81 9.18 21.30
C GLU A 226 -5.34 8.09 20.33
N ALA A 227 -6.27 7.43 19.64
CA ALA A 227 -5.98 6.44 18.62
C ALA A 227 -5.15 7.00 17.44
N ALA A 228 -5.26 8.29 17.13
CA ALA A 228 -4.51 8.92 16.04
C ALA A 228 -2.98 8.96 16.27
N GLY A 229 -2.52 8.72 17.49
CA GLY A 229 -1.11 8.50 17.81
C GLY A 229 -0.57 7.14 17.38
N HIS A 230 -1.43 6.24 16.90
CA HIS A 230 -1.07 4.86 16.59
C HIS A 230 -1.53 4.47 15.18
N VAL A 231 -0.81 3.53 14.57
CA VAL A 231 -1.27 2.79 13.38
C VAL A 231 -1.68 1.40 13.84
N LEU A 232 -2.95 1.06 13.68
CA LEU A 232 -3.48 -0.24 14.04
C LEU A 232 -3.48 -1.15 12.81
N LEU A 233 -2.83 -2.30 12.93
CA LEU A 233 -2.70 -3.32 11.90
C LEU A 233 -3.35 -4.60 12.39
N LEU A 234 -4.14 -5.24 11.54
CA LEU A 234 -4.70 -6.56 11.78
C LEU A 234 -4.00 -7.55 10.85
N THR A 235 -3.57 -8.68 11.37
CA THR A 235 -2.82 -9.69 10.62
C THR A 235 -3.22 -11.11 10.99
N SER A 236 -3.09 -12.04 10.04
CA SER A 236 -3.12 -13.50 10.27
C SER A 236 -1.74 -14.08 10.57
N LEU A 237 -0.67 -13.32 10.33
CA LEU A 237 0.71 -13.78 10.48
C LEU A 237 1.02 -14.14 11.94
N PRO A 238 1.57 -15.34 12.19
CA PRO A 238 1.76 -15.84 13.54
C PRO A 238 2.94 -15.14 14.22
N GLU A 239 2.88 -15.05 15.55
CA GLU A 239 3.82 -14.28 16.38
C GLU A 239 5.22 -14.89 16.43
N ASP A 240 5.31 -16.21 16.35
CA ASP A 240 6.55 -16.99 16.36
C ASP A 240 7.37 -16.84 15.06
N GLU A 241 6.71 -16.58 13.94
CA GLU A 241 7.38 -16.39 12.64
C GLU A 241 7.60 -14.91 12.28
N TYR A 242 6.66 -14.03 12.64
CA TYR A 242 6.71 -12.60 12.30
C TYR A 242 6.58 -11.75 13.54
N SER A 243 7.61 -10.98 13.88
CA SER A 243 7.54 -9.98 14.95
C SER A 243 6.62 -8.81 14.59
N ALA A 244 6.10 -8.09 15.59
CA ALA A 244 5.30 -6.89 15.38
C ALA A 244 6.03 -5.81 14.56
N GLU A 245 7.36 -5.73 14.67
CA GLU A 245 8.20 -4.83 13.87
C GLU A 245 8.25 -5.25 12.40
N GLN A 246 8.47 -6.54 12.11
CA GLN A 246 8.45 -7.05 10.73
C GLN A 246 7.11 -6.83 10.04
N VAL A 247 5.99 -7.03 10.75
CA VAL A 247 4.64 -6.74 10.21
C VAL A 247 4.48 -5.25 9.92
N ALA A 248 4.96 -4.38 10.83
CA ALA A 248 4.93 -2.94 10.63
C ALA A 248 5.79 -2.50 9.43
N ASP A 249 6.95 -3.12 9.23
CA ASP A 249 7.83 -2.87 8.09
C ASP A 249 7.23 -3.34 6.77
N CYS A 250 6.61 -4.52 6.74
CA CYS A 250 5.84 -4.97 5.58
C CYS A 250 4.73 -3.97 5.24
N TYR A 251 3.99 -3.51 6.24
CA TYR A 251 2.93 -2.51 6.02
C TYR A 251 3.46 -1.18 5.49
N ARG A 252 4.69 -0.78 5.83
CA ARG A 252 5.35 0.41 5.26
C ARG A 252 5.60 0.28 3.76
N LEU A 253 5.54 -0.90 3.15
CA LEU A 253 5.64 -1.04 1.70
C LEU A 253 4.33 -0.76 0.98
N ARG A 254 3.21 -0.62 1.69
CA ARG A 254 1.89 -0.41 1.09
C ARG A 254 1.84 0.81 0.16
N TRP A 255 2.54 1.91 0.45
CA TRP A 255 2.49 3.13 -0.38
C TRP A 255 3.04 2.93 -1.80
N GLN A 256 3.75 1.83 -2.08
CA GLN A 256 4.28 1.50 -3.41
C GLN A 256 3.18 1.41 -4.46
N ILE A 257 2.02 0.83 -4.13
CA ILE A 257 0.90 0.74 -5.09
C ILE A 257 0.32 2.11 -5.42
N GLU A 258 0.28 3.04 -4.45
CA GLU A 258 -0.11 4.43 -4.71
C GLU A 258 0.86 5.11 -5.68
N LEU A 259 2.16 4.83 -5.55
CA LEU A 259 3.17 5.33 -6.48
C LEU A 259 3.02 4.69 -7.87
N ALA A 260 2.73 3.39 -7.94
CA ALA A 260 2.45 2.69 -9.19
C ALA A 260 1.22 3.29 -9.90
N PHE A 261 0.16 3.64 -9.15
CA PHE A 261 -0.98 4.37 -9.72
C PHE A 261 -0.61 5.78 -10.19
N LYS A 262 0.21 6.53 -9.43
CA LYS A 262 0.71 7.83 -9.89
C LYS A 262 1.52 7.70 -11.17
N ARG A 263 2.32 6.65 -11.32
CA ARG A 263 3.06 6.33 -12.55
C ARG A 263 2.12 6.14 -13.73
N LEU A 264 1.06 5.33 -13.58
CA LEU A 264 0.06 5.12 -14.64
C LEU A 264 -0.61 6.44 -15.04
N LYS A 265 -0.99 7.28 -14.07
CA LYS A 265 -1.63 8.57 -14.33
C LYS A 265 -0.68 9.59 -14.96
N SER A 266 0.56 9.66 -14.49
CA SER A 266 1.53 10.65 -14.96
C SER A 266 2.11 10.30 -16.34
N LEU A 267 2.52 9.04 -16.55
CA LEU A 267 3.22 8.62 -17.76
C LEU A 267 2.29 8.16 -18.88
N LEU A 268 1.20 7.48 -18.54
CA LEU A 268 0.25 6.94 -19.50
C LEU A 268 -1.05 7.74 -19.53
N HIS A 269 -1.14 8.82 -18.75
CA HIS A 269 -2.30 9.69 -18.70
C HIS A 269 -3.60 8.94 -18.41
N LEU A 270 -3.54 7.88 -17.59
CA LEU A 270 -4.68 7.01 -17.30
C LEU A 270 -5.91 7.77 -16.75
N ASP A 271 -5.70 8.94 -16.15
CA ASP A 271 -6.73 9.84 -15.64
C ASP A 271 -7.28 10.85 -16.67
N ALA A 272 -6.74 10.87 -17.89
CA ALA A 272 -7.16 11.73 -18.98
C ALA A 272 -8.17 11.04 -19.93
N LEU A 273 -9.06 10.22 -19.39
CA LEU A 273 -10.08 9.50 -20.15
C LEU A 273 -10.96 10.48 -20.95
N ARG A 274 -10.90 10.42 -22.29
CA ARG A 274 -11.70 11.30 -23.18
C ARG A 274 -12.98 10.65 -23.70
N ALA A 275 -13.05 9.33 -23.65
CA ALA A 275 -14.18 8.58 -24.16
C ALA A 275 -15.38 8.68 -23.21
N LYS A 276 -16.54 9.05 -23.76
CA LYS A 276 -17.81 9.14 -23.02
C LYS A 276 -18.65 7.86 -23.12
N GLU A 277 -18.50 7.14 -24.22
CA GLU A 277 -19.18 5.85 -24.43
C GLU A 277 -18.50 4.77 -23.57
N PRO A 278 -19.26 3.95 -22.81
CA PRO A 278 -18.69 2.98 -21.88
C PRO A 278 -17.73 1.98 -22.51
N GLU A 279 -18.07 1.42 -23.67
CA GLU A 279 -17.22 0.41 -24.34
C GLU A 279 -15.92 1.03 -24.86
N LEU A 280 -15.99 2.25 -25.41
CA LEU A 280 -14.81 2.99 -25.83
C LEU A 280 -13.93 3.39 -24.63
N ALA A 281 -14.54 3.72 -23.50
CA ALA A 281 -13.82 4.03 -22.27
C ALA A 281 -13.07 2.80 -21.73
N LYS A 282 -13.72 1.63 -21.68
CA LYS A 282 -13.07 0.36 -21.33
C LYS A 282 -11.90 0.06 -22.28
N ALA A 283 -12.12 0.14 -23.59
CA ALA A 283 -11.09 -0.13 -24.59
C ALA A 283 -9.88 0.79 -24.40
N TRP A 284 -10.11 2.07 -24.15
CA TRP A 284 -9.04 3.03 -23.87
C TRP A 284 -8.28 2.71 -22.57
N ILE A 285 -8.99 2.35 -21.49
CA ILE A 285 -8.37 1.96 -20.22
C ILE A 285 -7.52 0.71 -20.42
N PHE A 286 -8.05 -0.32 -21.07
CA PHE A 286 -7.32 -1.56 -21.34
C PHE A 286 -6.12 -1.37 -22.25
N ALA A 287 -6.21 -0.48 -23.26
CA ALA A 287 -5.06 -0.15 -24.10
C ALA A 287 -3.92 0.50 -23.29
N ASN A 288 -4.24 1.38 -22.34
CA ASN A 288 -3.26 1.97 -21.44
C ASN A 288 -2.64 0.93 -20.50
N LEU A 289 -3.44 0.03 -19.95
CA LEU A 289 -2.93 -1.05 -19.10
C LEU A 289 -2.04 -2.01 -19.88
N LEU A 290 -2.42 -2.38 -21.10
CA LEU A 290 -1.58 -3.20 -21.97
C LEU A 290 -0.23 -2.54 -22.24
N ALA A 291 -0.23 -1.24 -22.55
CA ALA A 291 1.02 -0.49 -22.72
C ALA A 291 1.85 -0.49 -21.42
N ALA A 292 1.23 -0.31 -20.26
CA ALA A 292 1.91 -0.37 -18.97
C ALA A 292 2.59 -1.72 -18.73
N PHE A 293 1.87 -2.81 -18.99
CA PHE A 293 2.38 -4.17 -18.76
C PHE A 293 3.53 -4.51 -19.70
N LEU A 294 3.42 -4.14 -20.98
CA LEU A 294 4.52 -4.31 -21.94
C LEU A 294 5.76 -3.50 -21.54
N ILE A 295 5.58 -2.28 -21.03
CA ILE A 295 6.69 -1.46 -20.52
C ILE A 295 7.33 -2.13 -19.31
N ASP A 296 6.52 -2.61 -18.35
CA ASP A 296 7.03 -3.30 -17.17
C ASP A 296 7.84 -4.55 -17.57
N ASP A 297 7.35 -5.37 -18.51
CA ASP A 297 8.02 -6.58 -19.01
C ASP A 297 9.35 -6.27 -19.72
N ILE A 298 9.41 -5.19 -20.51
CA ILE A 298 10.65 -4.76 -21.18
C ILE A 298 11.68 -4.27 -20.16
N ILE A 299 11.24 -3.63 -19.08
CA ILE A 299 12.13 -3.05 -18.06
C ILE A 299 12.66 -4.12 -17.10
N GLN A 300 11.92 -5.19 -16.81
CA GLN A 300 12.32 -6.20 -15.80
C GLN A 300 13.77 -6.71 -15.95
N PRO A 301 14.25 -7.15 -17.13
CA PRO A 301 15.63 -7.64 -17.28
C PRO A 301 16.70 -6.57 -17.03
N SER A 302 16.34 -5.29 -17.13
CA SER A 302 17.26 -4.16 -16.92
C SER A 302 17.39 -3.72 -15.46
N LEU A 303 16.49 -4.17 -14.58
CA LEU A 303 16.48 -3.83 -13.15
C LEU A 303 17.35 -4.74 -12.29
N ASP A 304 17.94 -5.81 -12.85
CA ASP A 304 18.93 -6.69 -12.20
C ASP A 304 20.32 -6.02 -11.97
N PHE A 305 20.37 -4.69 -11.83
CA PHE A 305 21.61 -3.91 -11.68
C PHE A 305 21.74 -3.36 -10.24
N PRO A 306 22.92 -3.48 -9.58
CA PRO A 306 24.24 -3.80 -10.14
C PRO A 306 24.52 -5.32 -10.18
N PRO A 307 25.46 -5.77 -11.02
CA PRO A 307 25.87 -7.17 -11.07
C PRO A 307 26.24 -7.65 -9.67
N ARG A 308 25.61 -8.75 -9.23
CA ARG A 308 26.10 -9.51 -8.08
C ARG A 308 27.57 -9.80 -8.36
N SER A 309 28.48 -9.33 -7.51
CA SER A 309 29.86 -9.80 -7.56
C SER A 309 29.79 -11.32 -7.44
N ALA A 310 30.10 -12.03 -8.52
CA ALA A 310 30.25 -13.47 -8.47
C ALA A 310 31.27 -13.74 -7.36
N GLY A 311 30.81 -14.33 -6.26
CA GLY A 311 31.70 -14.83 -5.23
C GLY A 311 32.71 -15.72 -5.93
N SER A 312 33.99 -15.45 -5.71
CA SER A 312 35.08 -16.24 -6.24
C SER A 312 34.82 -17.71 -5.89
N GLU A 313 34.45 -18.50 -6.90
CA GLU A 313 34.68 -19.93 -6.85
C GLU A 313 36.19 -20.11 -6.68
N LYS A 314 36.62 -20.35 -5.44
CA LYS A 314 37.91 -20.98 -5.19
C LYS A 314 37.86 -22.35 -5.86
N LYS A 315 38.39 -22.44 -7.08
CA LYS A 315 38.90 -23.71 -7.58
C LYS A 315 40.06 -24.12 -6.69
N ASN A 316 39.97 -25.36 -6.20
CA ASN A 316 41.02 -26.07 -5.47
C ASN A 316 42.38 -25.96 -6.17
#